data_AF-A0A0S1U0E0-F1
#
_entry.id   AF-A0A0S1U0E0-F1
#
_cell.length_a   1.000
_cell.length_b   1.000
_cell.length_c   1.000
_cell.angle_alpha   90.00
_cell.angle_beta   90.00
_cell.angle_gamma   90.00
#
_symmetry.space_group_name_H-M   'P 1'
#
loop_
_entity.id
_entity.type
_entity.pdbx_description
1 polymer ?
#
loop_
_entity_poly.entity_id
_entity_poly.type
_entity_poly.pdbx_seq_one_letter_code
_entity_poly.pdbx_strand_id
1 'polypeptide(L)'
;MHLSSVQVVCAALVTLAVGAAAAPPAAAATPHHVARRSFFTLQCKGVYDAAIFARLDRICDDCYNLFREPQLYTLCREKCFQTPFFKGCMESLYLYDEEEQIDQMIDFVGKR
;
A
#
# COMPACT_ATOMS: atom_id res chain seq x y z
N MET A 1 -20.63 -65.76 2.69
CA MET A 1 -19.58 -66.57 3.32
C MET A 1 -18.32 -66.34 2.47
N HIS A 2 -17.23 -65.70 2.88
CA HIS A 2 -16.58 -65.61 4.18
C HIS A 2 -15.64 -64.37 4.09
N LEU A 3 -16.01 -63.23 4.68
CA LEU A 3 -15.40 -62.66 5.88
C LEU A 3 -13.89 -62.92 6.06
N SER A 4 -13.17 -61.81 6.22
CA SER A 4 -11.91 -61.63 6.93
C SER A 4 -10.95 -62.80 6.92
N SER A 5 -9.86 -62.64 6.19
CA SER A 5 -8.63 -63.28 6.60
C SER A 5 -7.46 -62.37 6.26
N VAL A 6 -7.13 -61.52 7.23
CA VAL A 6 -5.72 -61.30 7.58
C VAL A 6 -4.95 -60.57 6.46
N GLN A 7 -5.00 -59.25 6.34
CA GLN A 7 -4.26 -58.29 7.17
C GLN A 7 -2.79 -58.61 7.50
N VAL A 8 -2.21 -59.71 6.99
CA VAL A 8 -0.82 -60.08 7.29
C VAL A 8 -0.22 -60.83 6.11
N VAL A 9 0.07 -60.16 4.99
CA VAL A 9 1.29 -60.44 4.21
C VAL A 9 1.76 -59.15 3.52
N CYS A 10 2.75 -58.53 4.15
CA CYS A 10 3.87 -57.81 3.53
C CYS A 10 3.61 -56.55 2.68
N ALA A 11 3.78 -55.41 3.34
CA ALA A 11 4.81 -54.42 3.02
C ALA A 11 5.32 -54.35 1.56
N ALA A 12 4.84 -53.34 0.83
CA ALA A 12 5.61 -52.60 -0.19
C ALA A 12 4.86 -51.28 -0.47
N LEU A 13 5.08 -50.22 0.32
CA LEU A 13 6.00 -49.13 -0.02
C LEU A 13 5.90 -48.63 -1.47
N VAL A 14 4.86 -47.86 -1.83
CA VAL A 14 5.00 -46.82 -2.88
C VAL A 14 4.03 -45.64 -2.61
N THR A 15 4.57 -44.65 -1.89
CA THR A 15 4.37 -43.19 -1.98
C THR A 15 3.00 -42.61 -2.39
N LEU A 16 2.34 -41.94 -1.42
CA LEU A 16 1.39 -40.86 -1.67
C LEU A 16 2.10 -39.67 -2.33
N ALA A 17 1.62 -39.23 -3.49
CA ALA A 17 1.91 -37.91 -4.03
C ALA A 17 0.68 -37.02 -3.83
N VAL A 18 0.55 -36.40 -2.65
CA VAL A 18 -0.34 -35.26 -2.45
C VAL A 18 0.41 -34.03 -2.99
N GLY A 19 0.13 -33.67 -4.25
CA GLY A 19 0.59 -32.42 -4.84
C GLY A 19 -0.22 -31.26 -4.28
N ALA A 20 0.18 -30.72 -3.13
CA ALA A 20 -0.27 -29.40 -2.70
C ALA A 20 0.51 -28.35 -3.52
N ALA A 21 -0.16 -27.71 -4.47
CA ALA A 21 0.35 -26.52 -5.13
C ALA A 21 0.45 -25.39 -4.09
N ALA A 22 1.61 -25.27 -3.45
CA ALA A 22 1.94 -24.10 -2.65
C ALA A 22 2.14 -22.92 -3.63
N ALA A 23 1.07 -22.14 -3.83
CA ALA A 23 1.20 -20.82 -4.41
C ALA A 23 2.17 -20.02 -3.51
N PRO A 24 3.22 -19.40 -4.07
CA PRO A 24 4.07 -18.53 -3.26
C PRO A 24 3.18 -17.40 -2.70
N PRO A 25 3.34 -17.02 -1.42
CA PRO A 25 2.68 -15.82 -0.94
C PRO A 25 3.19 -14.67 -1.81
N ALA A 26 2.28 -14.01 -2.51
CA ALA A 26 2.56 -12.75 -3.17
C ALA A 26 3.27 -11.89 -2.13
N ALA A 27 4.56 -11.62 -2.38
CA ALA A 27 5.37 -10.82 -1.50
C ALA A 27 4.58 -9.55 -1.22
N ALA A 28 4.14 -9.38 0.03
CA ALA A 28 3.67 -8.11 0.52
C ALA A 28 4.85 -7.16 0.34
N ALA A 29 4.92 -6.50 -0.82
CA ALA A 29 5.81 -5.39 -1.04
C ALA A 29 5.46 -4.42 0.08
N THR A 30 6.37 -4.29 1.04
CA THR A 30 6.11 -3.49 2.22
C THR A 30 5.78 -2.08 1.73
N PRO A 31 4.56 -1.56 1.95
CA PRO A 31 4.12 -0.28 1.38
C PRO A 31 5.11 0.85 1.73
N HIS A 32 5.83 0.69 2.84
CA HIS A 32 6.93 1.53 3.28
C HIS A 32 8.07 1.70 2.26
N HIS A 33 8.45 0.67 1.49
CA HIS A 33 9.55 0.79 0.54
C HIS A 33 9.16 1.63 -0.68
N VAL A 34 7.90 1.50 -1.14
CA VAL A 34 7.35 2.27 -2.26
C VAL A 34 7.21 3.75 -1.87
N ALA A 35 6.66 4.03 -0.68
CA ALA A 35 6.55 5.38 -0.14
C ALA A 35 7.92 6.07 -0.04
N ARG A 36 8.94 5.38 0.50
CA ARG A 36 10.31 5.92 0.62
C ARG A 36 10.92 6.25 -0.73
N ARG A 37 10.79 5.37 -1.73
CA ARG A 37 11.26 5.64 -3.09
C ARG A 37 10.55 6.85 -3.69
N SER A 38 9.23 6.96 -3.48
CA SER A 38 8.45 8.06 -4.03
C SER A 38 8.86 9.40 -3.44
N PHE A 39 9.13 9.48 -2.14
CA PHE A 39 9.62 10.69 -1.49
C PHE A 39 10.89 11.23 -2.16
N PHE A 40 11.88 10.36 -2.42
CA PHE A 40 13.11 10.75 -3.11
C PHE A 40 12.88 11.11 -4.58
N THR A 41 11.93 10.46 -5.24
CA THR A 41 11.58 10.77 -6.64
C THR A 41 10.95 12.15 -6.77
N LEU A 42 10.14 12.55 -5.78
CA LEU A 42 9.53 13.88 -5.70
C LEU A 42 10.53 14.99 -5.31
N GLN A 43 11.78 14.62 -4.96
CA GLN A 43 12.84 15.55 -4.56
C GLN A 43 12.46 16.45 -3.37
N CYS A 44 11.68 15.90 -2.43
CA CYS A 44 11.32 16.60 -1.21
C CYS A 44 12.56 16.86 -0.34
N LYS A 45 12.68 18.11 0.14
CA LYS A 45 13.85 18.59 0.90
C LYS A 45 13.68 18.49 2.41
N GLY A 46 12.47 18.22 2.89
CA GLY A 46 12.17 18.06 4.30
C GLY A 46 12.60 16.70 4.85
N VAL A 47 12.07 16.36 6.01
CA VAL A 47 12.40 15.10 6.69
C VAL A 47 11.45 14.01 6.22
N TYR A 48 12.00 12.87 5.83
CA TYR A 48 11.18 11.70 5.51
C TYR A 48 10.66 11.06 6.80
N ASP A 49 9.36 11.20 7.04
CA ASP A 49 8.61 10.40 8.00
C ASP A 49 7.58 9.55 7.24
N ALA A 50 7.64 8.23 7.45
CA ALA A 50 6.83 7.29 6.69
C ALA A 50 5.33 7.41 7.01
N ALA A 51 4.96 7.76 8.25
CA ALA A 51 3.56 7.89 8.65
C ALA A 51 2.96 9.17 8.10
N ILE A 52 3.69 10.29 8.20
CA ILE A 52 3.29 11.58 7.63
C ILE A 52 3.14 11.47 6.11
N PHE A 53 4.17 10.95 5.43
CA PHE A 53 4.14 10.84 3.97
C PHE A 53 2.99 9.94 3.51
N ALA A 54 2.75 8.80 4.17
CA ALA A 54 1.63 7.92 3.83
C ALA A 54 0.26 8.57 4.07
N ARG A 55 0.11 9.42 5.09
CA ARG A 55 -1.15 10.15 5.32
C ARG A 55 -1.42 11.17 4.22
N LEU A 56 -0.42 11.95 3.83
CA LEU A 56 -0.54 12.89 2.71
C LEU A 56 -0.80 12.15 1.38
N ASP A 57 -0.14 11.01 1.16
CA ASP A 57 -0.33 10.17 -0.03
C ASP A 57 -1.76 9.65 -0.16
N ARG A 58 -2.39 9.25 0.97
CA ARG A 58 -3.78 8.77 1.00
C ARG A 58 -4.78 9.85 0.62
N ILE A 59 -4.56 11.11 1.01
CA ILE A 59 -5.45 12.22 0.60
C ILE A 59 -5.49 12.30 -0.93
N CYS A 60 -4.34 12.15 -1.58
CA CYS A 60 -4.28 12.11 -3.05
C CYS A 60 -4.95 10.87 -3.63
N ASP A 61 -4.82 9.71 -2.98
CA ASP A 61 -5.45 8.47 -3.42
C ASP A 61 -6.99 8.53 -3.30
N ASP A 62 -7.51 8.93 -2.15
CA ASP A 62 -8.94 9.10 -1.91
C ASP A 62 -9.56 10.11 -2.87
N CYS A 63 -8.84 11.20 -3.15
CA CYS A 63 -9.26 12.20 -4.12
C CYS A 63 -9.29 11.68 -5.57
N TYR A 64 -8.28 10.91 -6.00
CA TYR A 64 -8.32 10.24 -7.30
C TYR A 64 -9.51 9.26 -7.36
N ASN A 65 -9.78 8.51 -6.30
CA ASN A 65 -10.89 7.57 -6.24
C ASN A 65 -12.26 8.28 -6.30
N LEU A 66 -12.35 9.48 -5.72
CA LEU A 66 -13.55 10.32 -5.77
C LEU A 66 -13.85 10.81 -7.19
N PHE A 67 -12.87 11.41 -7.86
CA PHE A 67 -13.05 12.01 -9.19
C PHE A 67 -12.84 11.04 -10.36
N ARG A 68 -12.22 9.88 -10.10
CA ARG A 68 -11.80 8.88 -11.08
C ARG A 68 -10.88 9.43 -12.18
N GLU A 69 -10.05 10.41 -11.83
CA GLU A 69 -9.10 11.06 -12.75
C GLU A 69 -7.66 10.64 -12.40
N PRO A 70 -6.99 9.81 -13.23
CA PRO A 70 -5.66 9.28 -12.94
C PRO A 70 -4.56 10.36 -12.81
N GLN A 71 -4.69 11.47 -13.55
CA GLN A 71 -3.70 12.54 -13.49
C GLN A 71 -3.72 13.26 -12.13
N LEU A 72 -4.87 13.25 -11.44
CA LEU A 72 -5.06 13.93 -10.18
C LEU A 72 -4.13 13.41 -9.09
N TYR A 73 -3.93 12.09 -9.02
CA TYR A 73 -2.99 11.50 -8.05
C TYR A 73 -1.56 12.03 -8.23
N THR A 74 -1.11 12.15 -9.48
CA THR A 74 0.25 12.68 -9.76
C THR A 74 0.35 14.16 -9.41
N LEU A 75 -0.58 14.98 -9.91
CA LEU A 75 -0.62 16.42 -9.69
C LEU A 75 -0.80 16.81 -8.21
N CYS A 76 -1.54 16.00 -7.46
CA CYS A 76 -1.74 16.18 -6.02
C CYS A 76 -0.43 16.04 -5.22
N ARG A 77 0.46 15.12 -5.64
CA ARG A 77 1.69 14.78 -4.91
C ARG A 77 2.90 15.62 -5.32
N GLU A 78 2.82 16.25 -6.48
CA GLU A 78 3.85 17.13 -7.00
C GLU A 78 4.26 18.21 -5.99
N LYS A 79 5.49 18.73 -6.11
CA LYS A 79 6.03 19.77 -5.22
C LYS A 79 5.82 19.45 -3.73
N CYS A 80 5.89 18.16 -3.38
CA CYS A 80 5.70 17.67 -2.02
C CYS A 80 4.39 18.13 -1.41
N PHE A 81 3.28 17.88 -2.14
CA PHE A 81 1.92 18.22 -1.73
C PHE A 81 1.61 19.74 -1.67
N GLN A 82 2.55 20.61 -2.05
CA GLN A 82 2.35 22.06 -2.14
C GLN A 82 1.75 22.46 -3.49
N THR A 83 0.61 21.86 -3.86
CA THR A 83 -0.10 22.15 -5.12
C THR A 83 -1.53 22.58 -4.85
N PRO A 84 -2.14 23.38 -5.74
CA PRO A 84 -3.57 23.68 -5.65
C PRO A 84 -4.44 22.41 -5.74
N PHE A 85 -3.96 21.36 -6.41
CA PHE A 85 -4.65 20.08 -6.48
C PHE A 85 -4.76 19.41 -5.11
N PHE A 86 -3.71 19.43 -4.30
CA PHE A 86 -3.75 18.91 -2.94
C PHE A 86 -4.80 19.64 -2.10
N LYS A 87 -4.82 20.98 -2.16
CA LYS A 87 -5.82 21.79 -1.45
C LYS A 87 -7.24 21.47 -1.92
N GLY A 88 -7.48 21.41 -3.23
CA GLY A 88 -8.78 21.03 -3.77
C GLY A 88 -9.21 19.62 -3.36
N CYS A 89 -8.27 18.69 -3.21
CA CYS A 89 -8.52 17.36 -2.69
C CYS A 89 -8.93 17.37 -1.22
N MET A 90 -8.26 18.14 -0.36
CA MET A 90 -8.69 18.30 1.04
C MET A 90 -10.09 18.88 1.14
N GLU A 91 -10.40 19.91 0.34
CA GLU A 91 -11.72 20.54 0.30
C GLU A 91 -12.79 19.53 -0.15
N SER A 92 -12.51 18.74 -1.20
CA SER A 92 -13.45 17.74 -1.73
C SER A 92 -13.69 16.56 -0.79
N LEU A 93 -12.71 16.25 0.07
CA LEU A 93 -12.78 15.21 1.09
C LEU A 93 -13.28 15.74 2.45
N TYR A 94 -13.67 17.02 2.54
CA TYR A 94 -14.18 17.65 3.76
C TYR A 94 -13.21 17.61 4.95
N LEU A 95 -11.89 17.71 4.71
CA LEU A 95 -10.85 17.64 5.74
C LEU A 95 -10.56 18.99 6.43
N TYR A 96 -11.56 19.86 6.57
CA TYR A 96 -11.41 21.23 7.08
C TYR A 96 -10.92 21.27 8.53
N ASP A 97 -11.42 20.36 9.37
CA ASP A 97 -11.07 20.31 10.79
C ASP A 97 -9.60 19.90 11.02
N GLU A 98 -8.95 19.32 10.01
CA GLU A 98 -7.58 18.82 10.05
C GLU A 98 -6.61 19.70 9.25
N GLU A 99 -7.07 20.81 8.66
CA GLU A 99 -6.29 21.65 7.71
C GLU A 99 -4.96 22.10 8.32
N GLU A 100 -4.99 22.67 9.53
CA GLU A 100 -3.77 23.15 10.20
C GLU A 100 -2.75 22.03 10.45
N GLN A 101 -3.23 20.84 10.85
CA GLN A 101 -2.37 19.69 11.08
C GLN A 101 -1.78 19.15 9.76
N ILE A 102 -2.57 19.16 8.70
CA ILE A 102 -2.14 18.73 7.37
C ILE A 102 -1.11 19.69 6.80
N ASP A 103 -1.29 21.00 6.95
CA ASP A 103 -0.32 22.00 6.53
C ASP A 103 1.02 21.83 7.26
N GLN A 104 1.00 21.59 8.57
CA GLN A 104 2.22 21.28 9.33
C GLN A 104 2.93 20.03 8.81
N MET A 105 2.18 19.00 8.42
CA MET A 105 2.72 17.78 7.81
C MET A 105 3.36 18.06 6.45
N ILE A 106 2.73 18.88 5.60
CA ILE A 106 3.26 19.30 4.29
C ILE A 106 4.57 20.06 4.48
N ASP A 107 4.62 21.01 5.41
CA ASP A 107 5.81 21.80 5.70
C ASP A 107 6.98 20.93 6.20
N PHE A 108 6.67 19.95 7.05
CA PHE A 108 7.66 19.01 7.57
C PHE A 108 8.35 18.18 6.47
N VAL A 109 7.58 17.69 5.49
CA VAL A 109 8.12 16.88 4.36
C VAL A 109 8.69 17.75 3.24
N GLY A 110 8.13 18.94 3.02
CA GLY A 110 8.42 19.79 1.87
C GLY A 110 9.56 20.79 2.07
N LYS A 111 9.83 21.19 3.33
CA LYS A 111 10.79 22.22 3.79
C LYS A 111 11.45 23.03 2.67
N ARG A 112 10.88 24.21 2.36
CA ARG A 112 11.37 25.12 1.31
C ARG A 112 12.84 25.49 1.50
#